data_AF-A0A161XK30-F1
#
_entry.id   AF-A0A161XK30-F1
#
_cell.length_a   1.000
_cell.length_b   1.000
_cell.length_c   1.000
_cell.angle_alpha   90.00
_cell.angle_beta   90.00
_cell.angle_gamma   90.00
#
_symmetry.space_group_name_H-M   'P 1'
#
loop_
_entity.id
_entity.type
_entity.pdbx_description
1 polymer ?
#
loop_
_entity_poly.entity_id
_entity_poly.type
_entity_poly.pdbx_seq_one_letter_code
_entity_poly.pdbx_strand_id
1 'polypeptide(L)'
;MLRTHLAGSLRSEHAGLTVTLTGWVARRRDHGGVIFIDLRDASGVAQAVFREAEPAEQAHRLRAEFCVQVTGVVEQRPAGSENPNLPTGAIEVNVTELVVLNEAAPLPFQLDEQPGEETRLKYRYLDLRREGPAHAIRLRSKVNAAAREVLAAHAFVEVETPTMTRSTPEGARDFLVPARLQPGKFYALPQSPQLFKQLLMVSGIERYYQIARCYRDEDFRADRQPEFTQLDIEMSFVNQEDVILLAEDILAALWKLIGHHISAPIPHLTYADAMRRYGSDKPDLRFGVEITECAEYFAETPFRVFQSPYVGAVVMPGGASQPRRELDRWQEWAKQRGAKGLAYVLVNEDGTLGGPVAKNLSEAEREGLAKHVGAVPGDCVFFAAGEVRSSRALLGAARAEIARKCGLIDENAWAFVWIVDAPLFEPAADATASGDVALGHSAWTAVHHAFTSPKPESLDTFDTDPGSALAYAYDIVCNGHEIGGGSIRIHRRDVQERVFKVMGIGHDEAQEKFGFLLDAFAFGAPPHGGIAFGWDRITALLAGVDSIRDVIAFPKSGGGVDPLTDAPTPITPQQRREAGLDVVLGADGKPVEKKS
;
A
#
# COMPACT_ATOMS: atom_id res chain seq x y z
N MET A 1 -21.60 26.29 -22.55
CA MET A 1 -21.68 25.07 -21.70
C MET A 1 -23.13 24.58 -21.71
N LEU A 2 -23.37 23.26 -21.65
CA LEU A 2 -24.74 22.70 -21.56
C LEU A 2 -25.42 22.94 -20.19
N ARG A 3 -24.68 23.43 -19.20
CA ARG A 3 -25.19 23.80 -17.87
C ARG A 3 -24.82 25.24 -17.54
N THR A 4 -25.60 25.82 -16.64
CA THR A 4 -25.37 27.16 -16.04
C THR A 4 -24.83 27.06 -14.62
N HIS A 5 -25.22 26.02 -13.88
CA HIS A 5 -24.86 25.79 -12.49
C HIS A 5 -24.51 24.31 -12.27
N LEU A 6 -23.85 24.02 -11.15
CA LEU A 6 -23.67 22.65 -10.69
C LEU A 6 -24.85 22.26 -9.79
N ALA A 7 -25.31 21.01 -9.86
CA ALA A 7 -26.51 20.58 -9.14
C ALA A 7 -26.37 20.81 -7.62
N GLY A 8 -25.27 20.38 -7.03
CA GLY A 8 -24.99 20.51 -5.60
C GLY A 8 -24.63 21.92 -5.11
N SER A 9 -24.47 22.91 -6.00
CA SER A 9 -24.15 24.29 -5.59
C SER A 9 -25.37 25.16 -5.31
N LEU A 10 -26.58 24.73 -5.68
CA LEU A 10 -27.80 25.52 -5.47
C LEU A 10 -28.12 25.71 -3.97
N ARG A 11 -28.60 26.89 -3.61
CA ARG A 11 -28.94 27.33 -2.25
C ARG A 11 -30.19 28.22 -2.27
N SER A 12 -30.77 28.52 -1.12
CA SER A 12 -31.97 29.37 -1.00
C SER A 12 -31.82 30.76 -1.63
N GLU A 13 -30.61 31.31 -1.67
CA GLU A 13 -30.28 32.58 -2.34
C GLU A 13 -30.46 32.55 -3.87
N HIS A 14 -30.54 31.36 -4.46
CA HIS A 14 -30.75 31.17 -5.90
C HIS A 14 -32.25 31.14 -6.28
N ALA A 15 -33.17 31.22 -5.31
CA ALA A 15 -34.61 31.17 -5.59
C ALA A 15 -35.04 32.29 -6.56
N GLY A 16 -35.88 31.93 -7.53
CA GLY A 16 -36.34 32.80 -8.62
C GLY A 16 -35.43 32.81 -9.87
N LEU A 17 -34.23 32.22 -9.80
CA LEU A 17 -33.33 32.14 -10.95
C LEU A 17 -33.73 31.00 -11.89
N THR A 18 -33.68 31.25 -13.19
CA THR A 18 -33.71 30.19 -14.21
C THR A 18 -32.32 29.55 -14.31
N VAL A 19 -32.27 28.24 -14.14
CA VAL A 19 -31.03 27.46 -14.20
C VAL A 19 -31.18 26.28 -15.15
N THR A 20 -30.11 25.98 -15.88
CA THR A 20 -29.93 24.72 -16.60
C THR A 20 -28.91 23.85 -15.85
N LEU A 21 -29.30 22.63 -15.52
CA LEU A 21 -28.48 21.60 -14.88
C LEU A 21 -28.30 20.41 -15.83
N THR A 22 -27.14 19.75 -15.78
CA THR A 22 -26.89 18.49 -16.50
C THR A 22 -26.28 17.46 -15.56
N GLY A 23 -26.79 16.23 -15.60
CA GLY A 23 -26.38 15.18 -14.69
C GLY A 23 -27.12 13.88 -14.92
N TRP A 24 -27.11 13.03 -13.90
CA TRP A 24 -27.78 11.72 -13.91
C TRP A 24 -28.99 11.73 -12.99
N VAL A 25 -30.07 11.08 -13.43
CA VAL A 25 -31.23 10.80 -12.57
C VAL A 25 -30.80 9.79 -11.51
N ALA A 26 -30.52 10.22 -10.28
CA ALA A 26 -30.14 9.30 -9.20
C ALA A 26 -31.32 8.49 -8.71
N ARG A 27 -32.46 9.15 -8.49
CA ARG A 27 -33.73 8.54 -8.10
C ARG A 27 -34.89 9.26 -8.78
N ARG A 28 -35.97 8.53 -9.05
CA ARG A 28 -37.25 9.08 -9.51
C ARG A 28 -38.34 8.67 -8.54
N ARG A 29 -39.21 9.61 -8.18
CA ARG A 29 -40.41 9.39 -7.37
C ARG A 29 -41.62 9.95 -8.13
N ASP A 30 -42.75 9.25 -8.06
CA ASP A 30 -43.98 9.62 -8.76
C ASP A 30 -45.13 9.64 -7.75
N HIS A 31 -45.78 10.80 -7.59
CA HIS A 31 -46.85 11.03 -6.62
C HIS A 31 -48.15 11.48 -7.31
N GLY A 32 -48.52 10.82 -8.42
CA GLY A 32 -49.86 10.95 -8.99
C GLY A 32 -50.20 12.37 -9.45
N GLY A 33 -49.43 12.89 -10.40
CA GLY A 33 -49.58 14.24 -10.97
C GLY A 33 -48.35 15.14 -10.81
N VAL A 34 -47.36 14.72 -10.00
CA VAL A 34 -46.07 15.38 -9.86
C VAL A 34 -44.96 14.34 -9.85
N ILE A 35 -43.93 14.55 -10.67
CA ILE A 35 -42.73 13.70 -10.72
C ILE A 35 -41.57 14.45 -10.08
N PHE A 36 -40.81 13.74 -9.25
CA PHE A 36 -39.59 14.24 -8.63
C PHE A 36 -38.42 13.40 -9.14
N ILE A 37 -37.34 14.07 -9.51
CA ILE A 37 -36.04 13.43 -9.70
C ILE A 37 -35.02 14.06 -8.78
N ASP A 38 -34.11 13.21 -8.29
CA ASP A 38 -32.87 13.66 -7.68
C ASP A 38 -31.82 13.70 -8.80
N LEU A 39 -31.43 14.90 -9.25
CA LEU A 39 -30.45 15.08 -10.31
C LEU A 39 -29.04 15.21 -9.70
N ARG A 40 -28.17 14.24 -10.00
CA ARG A 40 -26.81 14.16 -9.47
C ARG A 40 -25.77 14.60 -10.49
N ASP A 41 -24.81 15.40 -10.06
CA ASP A 41 -23.54 15.61 -10.75
C ASP A 41 -22.36 15.51 -9.79
N ALA A 42 -21.15 15.89 -10.23
CA ALA A 42 -19.94 15.79 -9.41
C ALA A 42 -19.95 16.66 -8.14
N SER A 43 -20.82 17.69 -8.08
CA SER A 43 -20.91 18.62 -6.95
C SER A 43 -21.93 18.19 -5.88
N GLY A 44 -22.82 17.23 -6.20
CA GLY A 44 -23.88 16.78 -5.33
C GLY A 44 -25.20 16.55 -6.07
N VAL A 45 -26.31 16.73 -5.36
CA VAL A 45 -27.66 16.43 -5.83
C VAL A 45 -28.56 17.65 -5.70
N ALA A 46 -29.40 17.92 -6.69
CA ALA A 46 -30.53 18.84 -6.61
C ALA A 46 -31.84 18.13 -6.96
N GLN A 47 -32.93 18.48 -6.27
CA GLN A 47 -34.25 17.99 -6.65
C GLN A 47 -34.78 18.78 -7.84
N ALA A 48 -35.25 18.08 -8.86
CA ALA A 48 -36.00 18.64 -9.99
C ALA A 48 -37.43 18.10 -9.96
N VAL A 49 -38.40 18.99 -10.13
CA VAL A 49 -39.83 18.70 -10.01
C VAL A 49 -40.53 19.03 -11.32
N PHE A 50 -41.37 18.12 -11.78
CA PHE A 50 -42.15 18.25 -13.01
C PHE A 50 -43.62 18.41 -12.64
N ARG A 51 -44.16 19.61 -12.86
CA ARG A 51 -45.56 19.98 -12.57
C ARG A 51 -46.38 20.23 -13.84
N GLU A 52 -45.75 20.71 -14.91
CA GLU A 52 -46.41 21.03 -16.18
C GLU A 52 -46.57 19.80 -17.08
N ALA A 53 -47.64 19.76 -17.88
CA ALA A 53 -48.06 18.57 -18.63
C ALA A 53 -46.99 18.06 -19.60
N GLU A 54 -46.37 18.93 -20.42
CA GLU A 54 -45.43 18.47 -21.45
C GLU A 54 -44.11 17.92 -20.86
N PRO A 55 -43.40 18.61 -19.94
CA PRO A 55 -42.22 18.03 -19.29
C PRO A 55 -42.55 16.82 -18.38
N ALA A 56 -43.72 16.80 -17.74
CA ALA A 56 -44.13 15.68 -16.90
C ALA A 56 -44.39 14.40 -17.69
N GLU A 57 -44.99 14.50 -18.89
CA GLU A 57 -45.18 13.34 -19.78
C GLU A 57 -43.84 12.69 -20.15
N GLN A 58 -42.84 13.50 -20.52
CA GLN A 58 -41.50 13.00 -20.83
C GLN A 58 -40.81 12.41 -19.61
N ALA A 59 -41.01 13.02 -18.43
CA ALA A 59 -40.41 12.56 -17.18
C ALA A 59 -40.89 11.15 -16.73
N HIS A 60 -42.08 10.68 -17.17
CA HIS A 60 -42.53 9.31 -16.90
C HIS A 60 -41.63 8.23 -17.51
N ARG A 61 -40.90 8.56 -18.58
CA ARG A 61 -39.93 7.64 -19.21
C ARG A 61 -38.60 7.57 -18.46
N LEU A 62 -38.27 8.57 -17.64
CA LEU A 62 -37.00 8.59 -16.91
C LEU A 62 -36.86 7.37 -16.00
N ARG A 63 -35.65 6.84 -15.96
CA ARG A 63 -35.19 5.77 -15.07
C ARG A 63 -33.89 6.20 -14.39
N ALA A 64 -33.49 5.44 -13.39
CA ALA A 64 -32.21 5.63 -12.73
C ALA A 64 -31.07 5.67 -13.76
N GLU A 65 -30.13 6.57 -13.54
CA GLU A 65 -28.92 6.80 -14.33
C GLU A 65 -29.13 7.28 -15.77
N PHE A 66 -30.34 7.71 -16.14
CA PHE A 66 -30.54 8.50 -17.37
C PHE A 66 -29.71 9.78 -17.28
N CYS A 67 -28.96 10.10 -18.33
CA CYS A 67 -28.24 11.35 -18.46
C CYS A 67 -29.18 12.40 -19.04
N VAL A 68 -29.42 13.48 -18.31
CA VAL A 68 -30.43 14.48 -18.68
C VAL A 68 -29.89 15.91 -18.52
N GLN A 69 -30.49 16.80 -19.29
CA GLN A 69 -30.43 18.24 -19.11
C GLN A 69 -31.82 18.71 -18.67
N VAL A 70 -31.88 19.50 -17.61
CA VAL A 70 -33.11 20.15 -17.16
C VAL A 70 -32.89 21.65 -17.11
N THR A 71 -33.83 22.42 -17.67
CA THR A 71 -33.93 23.86 -17.46
C THR A 71 -35.18 24.14 -16.64
N GLY A 72 -35.06 25.02 -15.65
CA GLY A 72 -36.19 25.35 -14.78
C GLY A 72 -35.90 26.51 -13.84
N VAL A 73 -36.88 26.87 -13.03
CA VAL A 73 -36.77 27.95 -12.04
C VAL A 73 -36.50 27.36 -10.66
N VAL A 74 -35.52 27.90 -9.95
CA VAL A 74 -35.25 27.50 -8.56
C VAL A 74 -36.36 28.05 -7.65
N GLU A 75 -36.98 27.20 -6.87
CA GLU A 75 -38.04 27.54 -5.92
C GLU A 75 -37.63 27.09 -4.51
N GLN A 76 -38.14 27.79 -3.50
CA GLN A 76 -38.08 27.25 -2.14
C GLN A 76 -39.01 26.05 -2.04
N ARG A 77 -38.55 24.99 -1.35
CA ARG A 77 -39.43 23.86 -1.09
C ARG A 77 -40.62 24.29 -0.23
N PRO A 78 -41.80 23.67 -0.42
CA PRO A 78 -42.92 23.86 0.50
C PRO A 78 -42.52 23.53 1.95
N ALA A 79 -43.08 24.28 2.90
CA ALA A 79 -42.82 24.06 4.32
C ALA A 79 -43.11 22.61 4.73
N GLY A 80 -42.15 21.96 5.38
CA GLY A 80 -42.20 20.56 5.80
C GLY A 80 -41.65 19.56 4.76
N SER A 81 -41.17 20.02 3.60
CA SER A 81 -40.55 19.18 2.56
C SER A 81 -39.05 19.42 2.36
N GLU A 82 -38.46 20.24 3.24
CA GLU A 82 -37.02 20.47 3.32
C GLU A 82 -36.27 19.19 3.69
N ASN A 83 -35.10 18.98 3.09
CA ASN A 83 -34.24 17.85 3.39
C ASN A 83 -32.95 18.32 4.10
N PRO A 84 -32.86 18.23 5.44
CA PRO A 84 -31.68 18.71 6.17
C PRO A 84 -30.39 17.93 5.85
N ASN A 85 -30.50 16.76 5.21
CA ASN A 85 -29.34 15.94 4.84
C ASN A 85 -28.69 16.38 3.52
N LEU A 86 -29.28 17.32 2.79
CA LEU A 86 -28.73 17.82 1.53
C LEU A 86 -28.41 19.32 1.61
N PRO A 87 -27.24 19.77 1.13
CA PRO A 87 -26.94 21.20 1.03
C PRO A 87 -27.94 21.98 0.17
N THR A 88 -28.59 21.32 -0.78
CA THR A 88 -29.64 21.85 -1.67
C THR A 88 -31.05 21.63 -1.11
N GLY A 89 -31.18 21.07 0.10
CA GLY A 89 -32.42 20.51 0.61
C GLY A 89 -33.52 21.51 0.92
N ALA A 90 -33.23 22.81 0.96
CA ALA A 90 -34.21 23.88 1.13
C ALA A 90 -34.81 24.37 -0.21
N ILE A 91 -34.28 23.91 -1.35
CA ILE A 91 -34.74 24.34 -2.69
C ILE A 91 -35.12 23.14 -3.57
N GLU A 92 -35.82 23.44 -4.65
CA GLU A 92 -36.07 22.54 -5.77
C GLU A 92 -36.04 23.32 -7.10
N VAL A 93 -35.86 22.62 -8.22
CA VAL A 93 -35.95 23.22 -9.56
C VAL A 93 -37.27 22.81 -10.19
N ASN A 94 -38.17 23.76 -10.40
CA ASN A 94 -39.40 23.55 -11.14
C ASN A 94 -39.07 23.53 -12.65
N VAL A 95 -39.12 22.34 -13.25
CA VAL A 95 -38.59 22.07 -14.58
C VAL A 95 -39.55 22.54 -15.66
N THR A 96 -39.05 23.39 -16.55
CA THR A 96 -39.76 23.91 -17.73
C THR A 96 -39.33 23.21 -19.02
N GLU A 97 -38.12 22.64 -19.06
CA GLU A 97 -37.60 21.93 -20.23
C GLU A 97 -36.78 20.70 -19.78
N LEU A 98 -36.98 19.58 -20.47
CA LEU A 98 -36.23 18.34 -20.26
C LEU A 98 -35.64 17.88 -21.60
N VAL A 99 -34.35 17.59 -21.60
CA VAL A 99 -33.69 16.89 -22.72
C VAL A 99 -33.03 15.63 -22.17
N VAL A 100 -33.43 14.47 -22.69
CA VAL A 100 -32.74 13.21 -22.42
C VAL A 100 -31.50 13.15 -23.31
N LEU A 101 -30.34 13.36 -22.71
CA LEU A 101 -29.05 13.33 -23.41
C LEU A 101 -28.63 11.90 -23.75
N ASN A 102 -28.90 10.96 -22.83
CA ASN A 102 -28.70 9.54 -23.05
C ASN A 102 -29.57 8.70 -22.11
N GLU A 103 -30.21 7.67 -22.65
CA GLU A 103 -30.95 6.68 -21.85
C GLU A 103 -29.97 5.71 -21.17
N ALA A 104 -30.40 5.11 -20.06
CA ALA A 104 -29.65 4.05 -19.38
C ALA A 104 -30.42 2.73 -19.38
N ALA A 105 -29.73 1.64 -19.67
CA ALA A 105 -30.27 0.30 -19.48
C ALA A 105 -30.46 -0.01 -17.97
N PRO A 106 -31.22 -1.07 -17.61
CA PRO A 106 -31.27 -1.55 -16.23
C PRO A 106 -29.86 -1.78 -15.67
N LEU A 107 -29.62 -1.29 -14.45
CA LEU A 107 -28.28 -1.35 -13.86
C LEU A 107 -27.94 -2.77 -13.41
N PRO A 108 -26.67 -3.19 -13.53
CA PRO A 108 -26.19 -4.47 -12.98
C PRO A 108 -26.19 -4.49 -11.44
N PHE A 109 -26.20 -3.32 -10.80
CA PHE A 109 -26.37 -3.11 -9.36
C PHE A 109 -26.89 -1.69 -9.10
N GLN A 110 -27.57 -1.47 -7.97
CA GLN A 110 -27.95 -0.11 -7.58
C GLN A 110 -26.75 0.62 -6.94
N LEU A 111 -26.71 1.95 -7.07
CA LEU A 111 -25.57 2.74 -6.57
C LEU A 111 -25.51 2.83 -5.04
N ASP A 112 -26.62 2.56 -4.34
CA ASP A 112 -26.72 2.48 -2.89
C ASP A 112 -26.50 1.07 -2.33
N GLU A 113 -26.24 0.08 -3.19
CA GLU A 113 -25.85 -1.27 -2.78
C GLU A 113 -24.33 -1.41 -2.63
N GLN A 114 -23.91 -2.53 -2.02
CA GLN A 114 -22.53 -3.01 -2.03
C GLN A 114 -22.44 -4.30 -2.87
N PRO A 115 -22.18 -4.19 -4.18
CA PRO A 115 -22.04 -5.36 -5.03
C PRO A 115 -20.74 -6.10 -4.73
N GLY A 116 -20.69 -7.38 -5.11
CA GLY A 116 -19.47 -8.18 -5.05
C GLY A 116 -18.34 -7.57 -5.88
N GLU A 117 -17.09 -7.84 -5.51
CA GLU A 117 -15.90 -7.26 -6.14
C GLU A 117 -15.90 -7.47 -7.66
N GLU A 118 -16.15 -8.70 -8.13
CA GLU A 118 -16.15 -9.02 -9.56
C GLU A 118 -17.11 -8.14 -10.36
N THR A 119 -18.35 -7.96 -9.86
CA THR A 119 -19.36 -7.10 -10.49
C THR A 119 -18.92 -5.63 -10.46
N ARG A 120 -18.36 -5.16 -9.34
CA ARG A 120 -17.83 -3.80 -9.21
C ARG A 120 -16.73 -3.52 -10.23
N LEU A 121 -15.80 -4.45 -10.41
CA LEU A 121 -14.69 -4.30 -11.35
C LEU A 121 -15.16 -4.40 -12.81
N LYS A 122 -16.07 -5.33 -13.14
CA LYS A 122 -16.65 -5.44 -14.49
C LYS A 122 -17.36 -4.17 -14.94
N TYR A 123 -18.04 -3.49 -14.00
CA TYR A 123 -18.78 -2.26 -14.26
C TYR A 123 -18.18 -1.07 -13.49
N ARG A 124 -16.84 -0.98 -13.42
CA ARG A 124 -16.13 0.03 -12.61
C ARG A 124 -16.53 1.47 -12.95
N TYR A 125 -16.90 1.74 -14.20
CA TYR A 125 -17.42 3.05 -14.62
C TYR A 125 -18.78 3.43 -14.01
N LEU A 126 -19.59 2.46 -13.58
CA LEU A 126 -20.79 2.69 -12.77
C LEU A 126 -20.44 2.73 -11.28
N ASP A 127 -19.53 1.86 -10.82
CA ASP A 127 -19.08 1.83 -9.42
C ASP A 127 -18.46 3.17 -9.00
N LEU A 128 -17.68 3.80 -9.88
CA LEU A 128 -17.12 5.15 -9.69
C LEU A 128 -18.16 6.29 -9.67
N ARG A 129 -19.45 6.01 -9.89
CA ARG A 129 -20.53 6.99 -9.65
C ARG A 129 -21.01 7.01 -8.21
N ARG A 130 -20.72 5.96 -7.44
CA ARG A 130 -21.07 5.84 -6.02
C ARG A 130 -20.21 6.80 -5.20
N GLU A 131 -20.76 7.30 -4.09
CA GLU A 131 -20.13 8.35 -3.30
C GLU A 131 -18.73 7.95 -2.78
N GLY A 132 -18.59 6.77 -2.16
CA GLY A 132 -17.32 6.28 -1.62
C GLY A 132 -16.21 6.16 -2.68
N PRO A 133 -16.36 5.30 -3.72
CA PRO A 133 -15.36 5.18 -4.79
C PRO A 133 -15.04 6.50 -5.48
N ALA A 134 -16.04 7.35 -5.73
CA ALA A 134 -15.82 8.66 -6.36
C ALA A 134 -15.07 9.62 -5.43
N HIS A 135 -15.33 9.58 -4.12
CA HIS A 135 -14.59 10.34 -3.11
C HIS A 135 -13.13 9.91 -3.07
N ALA A 136 -12.86 8.61 -3.03
CA ALA A 136 -11.51 8.04 -3.01
C ALA A 136 -10.64 8.53 -4.19
N ILE A 137 -11.18 8.52 -5.41
CA ILE A 137 -10.45 9.02 -6.59
C ILE A 137 -10.23 10.54 -6.53
N ARG A 138 -11.20 11.31 -6.05
CA ARG A 138 -11.03 12.77 -5.86
C ARG A 138 -10.02 13.09 -4.75
N LEU A 139 -10.03 12.33 -3.67
CA LEU A 139 -9.05 12.44 -2.58
C LEU A 139 -7.64 12.17 -3.10
N ARG A 140 -7.45 11.11 -3.89
CA ARG A 140 -6.16 10.83 -4.55
C ARG A 140 -5.63 12.02 -5.35
N SER A 141 -6.50 12.70 -6.09
CA SER A 141 -6.11 13.91 -6.83
C SER A 141 -5.61 15.02 -5.91
N LYS A 142 -6.28 15.24 -4.76
CA LYS A 142 -5.83 16.20 -3.74
C LYS A 142 -4.52 15.78 -3.07
N VAL A 143 -4.35 14.49 -2.79
CA VAL A 143 -3.11 13.90 -2.25
C VAL A 143 -1.94 14.18 -3.20
N ASN A 144 -2.12 13.94 -4.50
CA ASN A 144 -1.12 14.27 -5.52
C ASN A 144 -0.76 15.77 -5.51
N ALA A 145 -1.76 16.64 -5.45
CA ALA A 145 -1.56 18.08 -5.48
C ALA A 145 -0.81 18.59 -4.23
N ALA A 146 -1.19 18.11 -3.03
CA ALA A 146 -0.58 18.48 -1.77
C ALA A 146 0.92 18.10 -1.72
N ALA A 147 1.27 16.90 -2.18
CA ALA A 147 2.67 16.47 -2.22
C ALA A 147 3.50 17.31 -3.20
N ARG A 148 2.97 17.60 -4.40
CA ARG A 148 3.63 18.49 -5.36
C ARG A 148 3.84 19.89 -4.80
N GLU A 149 2.89 20.41 -4.03
CA GLU A 149 3.01 21.73 -3.40
C GLU A 149 4.17 21.77 -2.40
N VAL A 150 4.30 20.75 -1.54
CA VAL A 150 5.44 20.63 -0.62
C VAL A 150 6.76 20.52 -1.39
N LEU A 151 6.85 19.60 -2.36
CA LEU A 151 8.07 19.40 -3.13
C LEU A 151 8.50 20.64 -3.91
N ALA A 152 7.55 21.36 -4.52
CA ALA A 152 7.80 22.63 -5.19
C ALA A 152 8.31 23.70 -4.21
N ALA A 153 7.74 23.78 -2.99
CA ALA A 153 8.22 24.70 -1.96
C ALA A 153 9.66 24.39 -1.51
N HIS A 154 10.08 23.12 -1.59
CA HIS A 154 11.46 22.68 -1.31
C HIS A 154 12.35 22.66 -2.57
N ALA A 155 11.95 23.35 -3.65
CA ALA A 155 12.69 23.50 -4.89
C ALA A 155 13.05 22.17 -5.59
N PHE A 156 12.19 21.16 -5.48
CA PHE A 156 12.33 19.93 -6.25
C PHE A 156 11.87 20.11 -7.70
N VAL A 157 12.50 19.34 -8.59
CA VAL A 157 12.18 19.30 -10.01
C VAL A 157 11.43 18.00 -10.32
N GLU A 158 10.22 18.13 -10.90
CA GLU A 158 9.50 16.97 -11.44
C GLU A 158 10.17 16.54 -12.75
N VAL A 159 10.72 15.33 -12.80
CA VAL A 159 11.37 14.80 -14.01
C VAL A 159 10.74 13.45 -14.35
N GLU A 160 10.31 13.27 -15.60
CA GLU A 160 9.82 11.98 -16.07
C GLU A 160 10.98 11.06 -16.45
N THR A 161 10.91 9.79 -16.01
CA THR A 161 11.91 8.77 -16.35
C THR A 161 11.35 7.74 -17.34
N PRO A 162 12.19 7.12 -18.20
CA PRO A 162 11.72 6.12 -19.17
C PRO A 162 11.06 4.91 -18.50
N THR A 163 10.00 4.37 -19.13
CA THR A 163 9.33 3.13 -18.70
C THR A 163 9.68 1.91 -19.55
N MET A 164 10.37 2.08 -20.68
CA MET A 164 10.96 0.97 -21.43
C MET A 164 12.46 0.96 -21.20
N THR A 165 12.90 0.12 -20.28
CA THR A 165 14.25 0.13 -19.72
C THR A 165 15.00 -1.16 -20.05
N ARG A 166 16.25 -1.23 -19.60
CA ARG A 166 16.98 -2.50 -19.58
C ARG A 166 16.45 -3.37 -18.44
N SER A 167 16.35 -4.68 -18.67
CA SER A 167 16.09 -5.62 -17.58
C SER A 167 17.29 -5.69 -16.65
N THR A 168 17.10 -5.26 -15.40
CA THR A 168 18.10 -5.25 -14.34
C THR A 168 17.43 -5.81 -13.09
N PRO A 169 17.94 -6.91 -12.50
CA PRO A 169 17.33 -7.48 -11.30
C PRO A 169 17.37 -6.47 -10.14
N GLU A 170 16.21 -5.99 -9.68
CA GLU A 170 16.06 -5.07 -8.53
C GLU A 170 15.35 -5.72 -7.31
N GLY A 171 15.00 -7.00 -7.39
CA GLY A 171 14.42 -7.77 -6.28
C GLY A 171 13.07 -8.43 -6.61
N ALA A 172 12.47 -8.07 -7.74
CA ALA A 172 11.30 -8.75 -8.31
C ALA A 172 11.55 -9.20 -9.77
N ARG A 173 10.56 -9.86 -10.38
CA ARG A 173 10.57 -10.16 -11.82
C ARG A 173 10.05 -8.96 -12.62
N ASP A 174 10.68 -8.71 -13.77
CA ASP A 174 10.30 -7.66 -14.70
C ASP A 174 9.15 -8.08 -15.62
N PHE A 175 8.25 -7.15 -15.92
CA PHE A 175 7.41 -7.26 -17.11
C PHE A 175 8.25 -6.93 -18.36
N LEU A 176 8.18 -7.79 -19.38
CA LEU A 176 8.97 -7.65 -20.60
C LEU A 176 8.14 -7.10 -21.77
N VAL A 177 8.76 -6.25 -22.58
CA VAL A 177 8.17 -5.67 -23.80
C VAL A 177 9.03 -6.04 -25.01
N PRO A 178 8.54 -6.86 -25.96
CA PRO A 178 9.32 -7.28 -27.12
C PRO A 178 9.61 -6.10 -28.07
N ALA A 179 10.85 -6.01 -28.57
CA ALA A 179 11.26 -4.96 -29.48
C ALA A 179 11.12 -5.40 -30.95
N ARG A 180 10.02 -4.99 -31.62
CA ARG A 180 9.76 -5.28 -33.05
C ARG A 180 10.96 -4.97 -33.97
N LEU A 181 11.67 -3.87 -33.72
CA LEU A 181 12.80 -3.42 -34.55
C LEU A 181 14.11 -4.16 -34.25
N GLN A 182 14.18 -4.90 -33.15
CA GLN A 182 15.35 -5.68 -32.74
C GLN A 182 14.88 -7.07 -32.30
N PRO A 183 14.50 -7.95 -33.25
CA PRO A 183 13.95 -9.27 -32.94
C PRO A 183 14.84 -10.05 -31.95
N GLY A 184 14.20 -10.67 -30.96
CA GLY A 184 14.89 -11.39 -29.87
C GLY A 184 15.40 -10.52 -28.73
N LYS A 185 15.22 -9.19 -28.79
CA LYS A 185 15.51 -8.28 -27.67
C LYS A 185 14.23 -7.75 -27.02
N PHE A 186 14.33 -7.44 -25.73
CA PHE A 186 13.23 -7.00 -24.89
C PHE A 186 13.63 -5.76 -24.10
N TYR A 187 12.68 -4.85 -23.93
CA TYR A 187 12.71 -3.89 -22.84
C TYR A 187 12.10 -4.52 -21.59
N ALA A 188 12.40 -3.96 -20.43
CA ALA A 188 11.70 -4.22 -19.19
C ALA A 188 10.87 -2.99 -18.78
N LEU A 189 9.78 -3.19 -18.06
CA LEU A 189 9.09 -2.13 -17.35
C LEU A 189 9.76 -1.94 -15.97
N PRO A 190 10.00 -0.71 -15.51
CA PRO A 190 10.79 -0.46 -14.31
C PRO A 190 10.05 -0.88 -13.04
N GLN A 191 10.76 -1.57 -12.16
CA GLN A 191 10.29 -1.86 -10.79
C GLN A 191 10.23 -0.60 -9.93
N SER A 192 11.09 0.37 -10.25
CA SER A 192 11.16 1.71 -9.70
C SER A 192 12.03 2.61 -10.60
N PRO A 193 12.00 3.95 -10.45
CA PRO A 193 12.95 4.84 -11.11
C PRO A 193 14.39 4.83 -10.52
N GLN A 194 14.74 3.85 -9.66
CA GLN A 194 15.93 3.87 -8.80
C GLN A 194 17.25 4.16 -9.50
N LEU A 195 17.47 3.58 -10.68
CA LEU A 195 18.72 3.81 -11.43
C LEU A 195 18.74 5.21 -12.07
N PHE A 196 17.61 5.66 -12.60
CA PHE A 196 17.51 6.97 -13.25
C PHE A 196 17.60 8.12 -12.26
N LYS A 197 16.95 8.02 -11.09
CA LYS A 197 17.03 9.09 -10.09
C LYS A 197 18.45 9.29 -9.55
N GLN A 198 19.22 8.21 -9.40
CA GLN A 198 20.65 8.32 -9.09
C GLN A 198 21.43 9.01 -10.21
N LEU A 199 21.17 8.67 -11.48
CA LEU A 199 21.79 9.37 -12.62
C LEU A 199 21.42 10.85 -12.68
N LEU A 200 20.22 11.24 -12.25
CA LEU A 200 19.82 12.65 -12.14
C LEU A 200 20.58 13.38 -11.03
N MET A 201 20.98 12.69 -9.97
CA MET A 201 21.90 13.26 -8.97
C MET A 201 23.27 13.50 -9.59
N VAL A 202 23.79 12.54 -10.36
CA VAL A 202 25.05 12.69 -11.11
C VAL A 202 24.97 13.83 -12.14
N SER A 203 23.79 14.07 -12.74
CA SER A 203 23.62 15.15 -13.72
C SER A 203 23.47 16.55 -13.10
N GLY A 204 23.47 16.67 -11.77
CA GLY A 204 23.34 17.95 -11.08
C GLY A 204 21.92 18.51 -10.99
N ILE A 205 20.88 17.67 -11.10
CA ILE A 205 19.50 18.10 -10.80
C ILE A 205 19.31 18.40 -9.31
N GLU A 206 20.12 17.77 -8.46
CA GLU A 206 20.17 17.88 -6.99
C GLU A 206 18.91 17.49 -6.22
N ARG A 207 17.71 17.81 -6.69
CA ARG A 207 16.43 17.53 -6.01
C ARG A 207 15.39 17.09 -7.02
N TYR A 208 15.19 15.78 -7.09
CA TYR A 208 14.30 15.14 -8.04
C TYR A 208 13.06 14.59 -7.33
N TYR A 209 11.91 14.72 -7.97
CA TYR A 209 10.77 13.88 -7.66
C TYR A 209 10.01 13.42 -8.91
N GLN A 210 9.24 12.34 -8.75
CA GLN A 210 8.25 11.90 -9.74
C GLN A 210 7.13 11.12 -9.04
N ILE A 211 5.89 11.37 -9.44
CA ILE A 211 4.79 10.43 -9.14
C ILE A 211 4.79 9.37 -10.25
N ALA A 212 5.61 8.34 -10.08
CA ALA A 212 5.95 7.37 -11.11
C ALA A 212 5.05 6.13 -11.08
N ARG A 213 4.80 5.55 -12.27
CA ARG A 213 4.22 4.20 -12.39
C ARG A 213 5.34 3.17 -12.34
N CYS A 214 5.17 2.18 -11.48
CA CYS A 214 6.10 1.09 -11.23
C CYS A 214 5.43 -0.25 -11.54
N TYR A 215 6.22 -1.26 -11.90
CA TYR A 215 5.73 -2.53 -12.40
C TYR A 215 6.49 -3.70 -11.77
N ARG A 216 5.78 -4.68 -11.22
CA ARG A 216 6.38 -5.89 -10.63
C ARG A 216 5.56 -7.12 -10.94
N ASP A 217 6.20 -8.15 -11.52
CA ASP A 217 5.57 -9.43 -11.83
C ASP A 217 5.68 -10.40 -10.64
N GLU A 218 4.92 -10.11 -9.60
CA GLU A 218 4.89 -10.85 -8.34
C GLU A 218 3.54 -11.56 -8.11
N ASP A 219 3.51 -12.50 -7.16
CA ASP A 219 2.27 -13.13 -6.73
C ASP A 219 1.28 -12.11 -6.16
N PHE A 220 0.07 -12.12 -6.72
CA PHE A 220 -0.98 -11.15 -6.43
C PHE A 220 -1.53 -11.30 -5.01
N ARG A 221 -1.68 -10.18 -4.31
CA ARG A 221 -2.35 -10.07 -3.01
C ARG A 221 -3.38 -8.94 -3.04
N ALA A 222 -4.24 -8.86 -2.02
CA ALA A 222 -5.27 -7.80 -1.93
C ALA A 222 -4.67 -6.38 -1.89
N ASP A 223 -3.42 -6.28 -1.45
CA ASP A 223 -2.65 -5.05 -1.26
C ASP A 223 -1.50 -4.88 -2.27
N ARG A 224 -1.46 -5.73 -3.33
CA ARG A 224 -0.46 -5.69 -4.43
C ARG A 224 -1.15 -5.60 -5.79
N GLN A 225 -0.62 -4.75 -6.67
CA GLN A 225 -1.06 -4.59 -8.05
C GLN A 225 0.15 -4.75 -8.98
N PRO A 226 -0.03 -5.29 -10.20
CA PRO A 226 1.10 -5.50 -11.12
C PRO A 226 1.69 -4.19 -11.63
N GLU A 227 0.85 -3.15 -11.64
CA GLU A 227 1.22 -1.77 -11.89
C GLU A 227 0.72 -0.92 -10.72
N PHE A 228 1.60 -0.13 -10.11
CA PHE A 228 1.32 0.64 -8.91
C PHE A 228 2.06 1.96 -8.93
N THR A 229 1.61 2.93 -8.13
CA THR A 229 2.16 4.29 -8.14
C THR A 229 3.06 4.52 -6.94
N GLN A 230 4.21 5.13 -7.16
CA GLN A 230 5.08 5.64 -6.11
C GLN A 230 5.23 7.15 -6.22
N LEU A 231 5.34 7.84 -5.09
CA LEU A 231 6.01 9.14 -5.06
C LEU A 231 7.47 8.86 -4.80
N ASP A 232 8.29 9.09 -5.81
CA ASP A 232 9.70 8.76 -5.82
C ASP A 232 10.53 10.05 -5.73
N ILE A 233 11.46 10.10 -4.78
CA ILE A 233 12.22 11.31 -4.40
C ILE A 233 13.70 10.95 -4.28
N GLU A 234 14.58 11.85 -4.74
CA GLU A 234 16.03 11.73 -4.56
C GLU A 234 16.67 13.11 -4.40
N MET A 235 17.67 13.21 -3.52
CA MET A 235 18.37 14.45 -3.18
C MET A 235 19.89 14.24 -3.17
N SER A 236 20.64 15.22 -3.63
CA SER A 236 22.11 15.30 -3.53
C SER A 236 22.52 16.10 -2.29
N PHE A 237 23.71 15.79 -1.77
CA PHE A 237 24.34 16.47 -0.63
C PHE A 237 23.53 16.41 0.67
N VAL A 238 22.85 15.28 0.88
CA VAL A 238 22.00 15.02 2.07
C VAL A 238 22.55 13.90 2.94
N ASN A 239 22.18 13.93 4.21
CA ASN A 239 22.23 12.80 5.12
C ASN A 239 20.80 12.23 5.35
N GLN A 240 20.69 11.19 6.17
CA GLN A 240 19.41 10.54 6.46
C GLN A 240 18.37 11.49 7.08
N GLU A 241 18.78 12.37 7.99
CA GLU A 241 17.89 13.29 8.69
C GLU A 241 17.23 14.27 7.72
N ASP A 242 18.01 14.77 6.74
CA ASP A 242 17.49 15.70 5.73
C ASP A 242 16.35 15.08 4.91
N VAL A 243 16.45 13.79 4.58
CA VAL A 243 15.42 13.06 3.83
C VAL A 243 14.19 12.78 4.71
N ILE A 244 14.42 12.40 5.98
CA ILE A 244 13.35 12.17 6.96
C ILE A 244 12.52 13.45 7.19
N LEU A 245 13.17 14.59 7.38
CA LEU A 245 12.48 15.87 7.61
C LEU A 245 11.57 16.25 6.43
N LEU A 246 12.06 16.12 5.19
CA LEU A 246 11.22 16.33 4.00
C LEU A 246 10.05 15.36 3.94
N ALA A 247 10.29 14.08 4.25
CA ALA A 247 9.26 13.06 4.27
C ALA A 247 8.16 13.39 5.31
N GLU A 248 8.53 13.86 6.50
CA GLU A 248 7.58 14.29 7.53
C GLU A 248 6.74 15.50 7.07
N ASP A 249 7.35 16.48 6.40
CA ASP A 249 6.62 17.64 5.83
C ASP A 249 5.57 17.20 4.80
N ILE A 250 5.92 16.25 3.93
CA ILE A 250 4.99 15.67 2.96
C ILE A 250 3.84 14.96 3.71
N LEU A 251 4.15 14.08 4.65
CA LEU A 251 3.15 13.33 5.41
C LEU A 251 2.19 14.25 6.17
N ALA A 252 2.71 15.31 6.80
CA ALA A 252 1.90 16.30 7.50
C ALA A 252 0.91 17.00 6.54
N ALA A 253 1.35 17.38 5.34
CA ALA A 253 0.48 17.96 4.33
C ALA A 253 -0.61 16.99 3.85
N LEU A 254 -0.26 15.70 3.71
CA LEU A 254 -1.22 14.67 3.27
C LEU A 254 -2.29 14.39 4.34
N TRP A 255 -1.92 14.18 5.61
CA TRP A 255 -2.88 13.89 6.67
C TRP A 255 -3.76 15.09 7.04
N LYS A 256 -3.28 16.32 6.79
CA LYS A 256 -4.10 17.52 6.92
C LYS A 256 -5.32 17.51 6.00
N LEU A 257 -5.27 16.83 4.85
CA LEU A 257 -6.41 16.70 3.92
C LEU A 257 -7.63 16.01 4.55
N ILE A 258 -7.40 15.17 5.56
CA ILE A 258 -8.45 14.47 6.31
C ILE A 258 -8.66 15.08 7.72
N GLY A 259 -8.11 16.27 7.96
CA GLY A 259 -8.23 16.98 9.24
C GLY A 259 -7.32 16.44 10.35
N HIS A 260 -6.41 15.52 10.06
CA HIS A 260 -5.47 15.00 11.05
C HIS A 260 -4.16 15.81 11.07
N HIS A 261 -3.62 16.02 12.27
CA HIS A 261 -2.36 16.74 12.48
C HIS A 261 -1.33 15.75 13.02
N ILE A 262 -0.28 15.48 12.24
CA ILE A 262 0.83 14.64 12.66
C ILE A 262 1.67 15.42 13.68
N SER A 263 2.02 14.78 14.80
CA SER A 263 2.95 15.35 15.77
C SER A 263 4.38 15.04 15.34
N ALA A 264 5.18 16.08 15.09
CA ALA A 264 6.59 15.96 14.75
C ALA A 264 7.49 16.22 15.99
N PRO A 265 8.69 15.62 16.07
CA PRO A 265 9.21 14.61 15.13
C PRO A 265 8.47 13.27 15.29
N ILE A 266 8.36 12.50 14.20
CA ILE A 266 7.80 11.14 14.28
C ILE A 266 8.79 10.26 15.06
N PRO A 267 8.33 9.38 15.97
CA PRO A 267 9.22 8.50 16.73
C PRO A 267 10.10 7.62 15.84
N HIS A 268 11.34 7.38 16.29
CA HIS A 268 12.27 6.45 15.65
C HIS A 268 12.41 5.17 16.47
N LEU A 269 12.54 4.03 15.78
CA LEU A 269 12.82 2.73 16.38
C LEU A 269 13.87 2.01 15.53
N THR A 270 14.86 1.39 16.17
CA THR A 270 15.82 0.56 15.41
C THR A 270 15.11 -0.71 14.91
N TYR A 271 15.52 -1.25 13.79
CA TYR A 271 15.03 -2.54 13.28
C TYR A 271 15.18 -3.63 14.34
N ALA A 272 16.31 -3.65 15.06
CA ALA A 272 16.54 -4.60 16.14
C ALA A 272 15.50 -4.47 17.27
N ASP A 273 15.17 -3.25 17.69
CA ASP A 273 14.14 -3.00 18.70
C ASP A 273 12.74 -3.32 18.18
N ALA A 274 12.43 -3.00 16.92
CA ALA A 274 11.16 -3.31 16.26
C ALA A 274 10.91 -4.82 16.23
N MET A 275 11.91 -5.58 15.78
CA MET A 275 11.85 -7.04 15.77
C MET A 275 11.80 -7.62 17.17
N ARG A 276 12.57 -7.07 18.14
CA ARG A 276 12.58 -7.57 19.52
C ARG A 276 11.24 -7.36 20.23
N ARG A 277 10.66 -6.16 20.12
CA ARG A 277 9.44 -5.77 20.86
C ARG A 277 8.14 -6.14 20.15
N TYR A 278 8.15 -6.17 18.82
CA TYR A 278 6.92 -6.33 18.03
C TYR A 278 6.96 -7.48 17.05
N GLY A 279 8.13 -8.09 16.81
CA GLY A 279 8.28 -9.21 15.88
C GLY A 279 7.99 -8.83 14.43
N SER A 280 8.12 -7.54 14.11
CA SER A 280 7.81 -6.96 12.81
C SER A 280 8.67 -5.72 12.59
N ASP A 281 9.17 -5.55 11.38
CA ASP A 281 9.81 -4.35 10.84
C ASP A 281 8.79 -3.27 10.43
N LYS A 282 7.49 -3.57 10.55
CA LYS A 282 6.37 -2.63 10.40
C LYS A 282 5.39 -2.78 11.56
N PRO A 283 5.77 -2.33 12.76
CA PRO A 283 4.95 -2.55 13.95
C PRO A 283 3.69 -1.69 13.91
N ASP A 284 2.57 -2.27 14.33
CA ASP A 284 1.37 -1.49 14.65
C ASP A 284 1.46 -1.02 16.11
N LEU A 285 1.67 0.29 16.28
CA LEU A 285 1.86 0.92 17.59
C LEU A 285 0.56 1.42 18.23
N ARG A 286 -0.60 1.15 17.62
CA ARG A 286 -1.91 1.53 18.19
C ARG A 286 -2.28 0.76 19.46
N PHE A 287 -1.55 -0.31 19.78
CA PHE A 287 -1.76 -1.15 20.96
C PHE A 287 -0.44 -1.64 21.58
N GLY A 288 -0.47 -1.98 22.87
CA GLY A 288 0.70 -2.38 23.66
C GLY A 288 1.25 -3.77 23.32
N VAL A 289 0.62 -4.85 23.82
CA VAL A 289 0.94 -6.29 23.61
C VAL A 289 2.35 -6.53 23.05
N GLU A 290 3.38 -6.17 23.80
CA GLU A 290 4.77 -6.29 23.38
C GLU A 290 5.28 -7.72 23.62
N ILE A 291 6.29 -8.11 22.86
CA ILE A 291 7.03 -9.34 23.07
C ILE A 291 7.95 -9.16 24.27
N THR A 292 7.84 -10.05 25.24
CA THR A 292 8.80 -10.19 26.33
C THR A 292 9.76 -11.34 26.02
N GLU A 293 11.06 -11.10 26.06
CA GLU A 293 12.05 -12.17 25.91
C GLU A 293 12.17 -12.97 27.20
N CYS A 294 12.16 -14.30 27.07
CA CYS A 294 12.16 -15.25 28.19
C CYS A 294 13.29 -16.27 28.09
N ALA A 295 14.20 -16.15 27.11
CA ALA A 295 15.31 -17.10 26.94
C ALA A 295 16.20 -17.19 28.19
N GLU A 296 16.62 -16.05 28.73
CA GLU A 296 17.40 -16.00 29.98
C GLU A 296 16.59 -16.50 31.19
N TYR A 297 15.29 -16.18 31.25
CA TYR A 297 14.40 -16.64 32.31
C TYR A 297 14.30 -18.18 32.35
N PHE A 298 14.30 -18.82 31.18
CA PHE A 298 14.21 -20.27 31.02
C PHE A 298 15.57 -20.96 30.82
N ALA A 299 16.70 -20.32 31.15
CA ALA A 299 18.04 -20.87 30.92
C ALA A 299 18.25 -22.26 31.54
N GLU A 300 17.71 -22.47 32.74
CA GLU A 300 17.80 -23.74 33.49
C GLU A 300 16.51 -24.57 33.40
N THR A 301 15.69 -24.32 32.38
CA THR A 301 14.35 -24.93 32.33
C THR A 301 14.37 -26.44 32.16
N PRO A 302 13.58 -27.20 32.94
CA PRO A 302 13.41 -28.63 32.71
C PRO A 302 12.52 -28.91 31.48
N PHE A 303 11.84 -27.90 30.94
CA PHE A 303 10.91 -28.07 29.84
C PHE A 303 11.63 -28.04 28.49
N ARG A 304 11.85 -29.22 27.89
CA ARG A 304 12.60 -29.41 26.64
C ARG A 304 12.20 -28.47 25.48
N VAL A 305 10.94 -28.04 25.38
CA VAL A 305 10.51 -27.11 24.31
C VAL A 305 11.14 -25.73 24.47
N PHE A 306 11.35 -25.28 25.71
CA PHE A 306 11.94 -23.98 26.04
C PHE A 306 13.48 -24.03 26.18
N GLN A 307 14.09 -25.21 26.08
CA GLN A 307 15.54 -25.37 25.88
C GLN A 307 15.93 -25.02 24.43
N SER A 308 15.70 -23.76 24.07
CA SER A 308 15.85 -23.22 22.72
C SER A 308 16.68 -21.93 22.78
N PRO A 309 17.38 -21.56 21.68
CA PRO A 309 18.18 -20.33 21.65
C PRO A 309 17.34 -19.06 21.79
N TYR A 310 16.03 -19.14 21.50
CA TYR A 310 15.07 -18.08 21.76
C TYR A 310 13.81 -18.64 22.39
N VAL A 311 13.28 -17.91 23.38
CA VAL A 311 11.92 -18.05 23.92
C VAL A 311 11.39 -16.65 24.11
N GLY A 312 10.20 -16.38 23.56
CA GLY A 312 9.50 -15.10 23.75
C GLY A 312 8.05 -15.33 24.12
N ALA A 313 7.44 -14.33 24.76
CA ALA A 313 6.07 -14.37 25.24
C ALA A 313 5.28 -13.12 24.82
N VAL A 314 3.97 -13.29 24.60
CA VAL A 314 3.00 -12.20 24.50
C VAL A 314 1.84 -12.46 25.45
N VAL A 315 1.34 -11.40 26.08
CA VAL A 315 0.24 -11.50 27.07
C VAL A 315 -1.06 -11.06 26.41
N MET A 316 -2.06 -11.94 26.44
CA MET A 316 -3.44 -11.66 26.03
C MET A 316 -4.26 -11.25 27.26
N PRO A 317 -4.67 -9.97 27.35
CA PRO A 317 -5.48 -9.48 28.47
C PRO A 317 -6.80 -10.25 28.59
N GLY A 318 -7.13 -10.73 29.79
CA GLY A 318 -8.38 -11.48 30.04
C GLY A 318 -8.45 -12.85 29.35
N GLY A 319 -7.35 -13.31 28.75
CA GLY A 319 -7.31 -14.51 27.92
C GLY A 319 -7.41 -15.84 28.70
N ALA A 320 -7.31 -15.85 30.03
CA ALA A 320 -7.40 -17.08 30.83
C ALA A 320 -8.78 -17.75 30.74
N SER A 321 -9.82 -16.93 30.52
CA SER A 321 -11.23 -17.36 30.43
C SER A 321 -11.59 -18.05 29.11
N GLN A 322 -10.65 -18.12 28.15
CA GLN A 322 -10.90 -18.70 26.83
C GLN A 322 -11.28 -20.20 26.95
N PRO A 323 -12.31 -20.66 26.23
CA PRO A 323 -12.66 -22.07 26.21
C PRO A 323 -11.56 -22.88 25.52
N ARG A 324 -11.40 -24.16 25.91
CA ARG A 324 -10.37 -25.06 25.35
C ARG A 324 -10.33 -25.07 23.82
N ARG A 325 -11.50 -25.00 23.18
CA ARG A 325 -11.63 -24.95 21.72
C ARG A 325 -10.94 -23.73 21.09
N GLU A 326 -10.94 -22.57 21.75
CA GLU A 326 -10.22 -21.38 21.26
C GLU A 326 -8.71 -21.56 21.42
N LEU A 327 -8.25 -22.14 22.53
CA LEU A 327 -6.83 -22.46 22.72
C LEU A 327 -6.32 -23.47 21.68
N ASP A 328 -7.16 -24.41 21.26
CA ASP A 328 -6.85 -25.35 20.17
C ASP A 328 -6.84 -24.66 18.79
N ARG A 329 -7.72 -23.67 18.57
CA ARG A 329 -7.69 -22.82 17.36
C ARG A 329 -6.40 -22.03 17.25
N TRP A 330 -5.84 -21.53 18.36
CA TRP A 330 -4.53 -20.89 18.37
C TRP A 330 -3.39 -21.84 17.96
N GLN A 331 -3.47 -23.12 18.31
CA GLN A 331 -2.49 -24.11 17.83
C GLN A 331 -2.53 -24.27 16.32
N GLU A 332 -3.74 -24.41 15.76
CA GLU A 332 -3.94 -24.56 14.33
C GLU A 332 -3.54 -23.30 13.56
N TRP A 333 -3.90 -22.13 14.09
CA TRP A 333 -3.51 -20.83 13.56
C TRP A 333 -1.99 -20.66 13.47
N ALA A 334 -1.23 -21.18 14.45
CA ALA A 334 0.22 -21.16 14.43
C ALA A 334 0.81 -22.15 13.41
N LYS A 335 0.22 -23.36 13.28
CA LYS A 335 0.64 -24.36 12.29
C LYS A 335 0.46 -23.90 10.86
N GLN A 336 -0.63 -23.20 10.56
CA GLN A 336 -0.87 -22.58 9.25
C GLN A 336 0.22 -21.55 8.88
N ARG A 337 1.00 -21.07 9.84
CA ARG A 337 2.14 -20.16 9.67
C ARG A 337 3.50 -20.86 9.80
N GLY A 338 3.52 -22.18 9.67
CA GLY A 338 4.75 -22.99 9.69
C GLY A 338 5.30 -23.30 11.09
N ALA A 339 4.66 -22.87 12.17
CA ALA A 339 5.08 -23.18 13.53
C ALA A 339 4.62 -24.59 13.97
N LYS A 340 5.30 -25.17 14.96
CA LYS A 340 4.89 -26.48 15.53
C LYS A 340 3.65 -26.36 16.44
N GLY A 341 3.41 -25.17 16.98
CA GLY A 341 2.30 -24.82 17.88
C GLY A 341 2.56 -23.47 18.54
N LEU A 342 1.64 -23.05 19.40
CA LEU A 342 1.75 -21.82 20.19
C LEU A 342 1.56 -22.18 21.66
N ALA A 343 2.66 -22.35 22.38
CA ALA A 343 2.63 -22.76 23.77
C ALA A 343 1.89 -21.70 24.62
N TYR A 344 1.21 -22.09 25.69
CA TYR A 344 0.47 -21.14 26.53
C TYR A 344 0.41 -21.52 28.01
N VAL A 345 0.28 -20.49 28.84
CA VAL A 345 -0.01 -20.54 30.28
C VAL A 345 -1.24 -19.69 30.56
N LEU A 346 -2.15 -20.19 31.40
CA LEU A 346 -3.30 -19.43 31.88
C LEU A 346 -2.97 -18.92 33.28
N VAL A 347 -3.09 -17.61 33.51
CA VAL A 347 -3.00 -17.02 34.85
C VAL A 347 -4.41 -16.98 35.40
N ASN A 348 -4.76 -17.92 36.28
CA ASN A 348 -6.10 -18.01 36.84
C ASN A 348 -6.38 -16.79 37.74
N GLU A 349 -7.65 -16.54 38.06
CA GLU A 349 -8.10 -15.42 38.92
C GLU A 349 -7.46 -15.43 40.32
N ASP A 350 -7.10 -16.61 40.83
CA ASP A 350 -6.40 -16.78 42.11
C ASP A 350 -4.87 -16.62 42.00
N GLY A 351 -4.36 -16.27 40.81
CA GLY A 351 -2.94 -16.15 40.49
C GLY A 351 -2.23 -17.48 40.19
N THR A 352 -2.91 -18.62 40.29
CA THR A 352 -2.29 -19.92 39.98
C THR A 352 -2.10 -20.11 38.47
N LEU A 353 -1.01 -20.79 38.09
CA LEU A 353 -0.70 -21.06 36.69
C LEU A 353 -1.33 -22.36 36.19
N GLY A 354 -2.23 -22.25 35.22
CA GLY A 354 -2.85 -23.35 34.50
C GLY A 354 -2.26 -23.57 33.09
N GLY A 355 -2.76 -24.60 32.41
CA GLY A 355 -2.37 -24.93 31.04
C GLY A 355 -1.27 -26.01 30.92
N PRO A 356 -0.97 -26.46 29.69
CA PRO A 356 -0.06 -27.56 29.43
C PRO A 356 1.40 -27.19 29.70
N VAL A 357 1.80 -25.94 29.48
CA VAL A 357 3.16 -25.46 29.75
C VAL A 357 3.42 -25.41 31.25
N ALA A 358 2.47 -24.85 32.02
CA ALA A 358 2.63 -24.67 33.46
C ALA A 358 3.07 -25.96 34.15
N LYS A 359 2.47 -27.12 33.81
CA LYS A 359 2.79 -28.43 34.39
C LYS A 359 4.25 -28.88 34.24
N ASN A 360 4.98 -28.34 33.27
CA ASN A 360 6.36 -28.72 32.97
C ASN A 360 7.39 -27.71 33.49
N LEU A 361 6.96 -26.59 34.07
CA LEU A 361 7.84 -25.60 34.68
C LEU A 361 8.21 -26.01 36.12
N SER A 362 9.42 -25.67 36.53
CA SER A 362 9.88 -25.72 37.92
C SER A 362 9.10 -24.76 38.82
N GLU A 363 9.20 -24.91 40.13
CA GLU A 363 8.51 -24.05 41.09
C GLU A 363 8.96 -22.59 40.97
N ALA A 364 10.27 -22.35 40.92
CA ALA A 364 10.85 -21.01 40.74
C ALA A 364 10.37 -20.34 39.43
N GLU A 365 10.32 -21.09 38.33
CA GLU A 365 9.81 -20.58 37.06
C GLU A 365 8.32 -20.25 37.12
N ARG A 366 7.51 -20.98 37.89
CA ARG A 366 6.07 -20.68 38.02
C ARG A 366 5.83 -19.43 38.85
N GLU A 367 6.53 -19.30 39.98
CA GLU A 367 6.34 -18.15 40.89
C GLU A 367 6.75 -16.82 40.23
N GLY A 368 7.79 -16.82 39.39
CA GLY A 368 8.28 -15.62 38.74
C GLY A 368 7.59 -15.23 37.43
N LEU A 369 6.88 -16.17 36.77
CA LEU A 369 6.53 -16.01 35.35
C LEU A 369 5.62 -14.81 35.10
N ALA A 370 4.51 -14.71 35.85
CA ALA A 370 3.54 -13.63 35.67
C ALA A 370 4.21 -12.25 35.85
N LYS A 371 5.10 -12.13 36.84
CA LYS A 371 5.88 -10.92 37.08
C LYS A 371 6.85 -10.63 35.92
N HIS A 372 7.53 -11.64 35.40
CA HIS A 372 8.50 -11.49 34.29
C HIS A 372 7.84 -10.96 33.02
N VAL A 373 6.68 -11.51 32.65
CA VAL A 373 5.95 -11.12 31.43
C VAL A 373 4.94 -9.98 31.65
N GLY A 374 4.81 -9.47 32.87
CA GLY A 374 3.85 -8.42 33.21
C GLY A 374 2.38 -8.84 33.14
N ALA A 375 2.07 -10.13 33.29
CA ALA A 375 0.71 -10.65 33.30
C ALA A 375 0.04 -10.47 34.67
N VAL A 376 -1.27 -10.25 34.66
CA VAL A 376 -2.11 -10.20 35.86
C VAL A 376 -3.08 -11.39 35.92
N PRO A 377 -3.69 -11.70 37.08
CA PRO A 377 -4.75 -12.70 37.16
C PRO A 377 -5.84 -12.45 36.11
N GLY A 378 -6.23 -13.51 35.40
CA GLY A 378 -7.17 -13.46 34.29
C GLY A 378 -6.52 -13.48 32.90
N ASP A 379 -5.20 -13.34 32.77
CA ASP A 379 -4.51 -13.28 31.47
C ASP A 379 -4.10 -14.65 30.91
N CYS A 380 -3.91 -14.71 29.58
CA CYS A 380 -3.26 -15.84 28.92
C CYS A 380 -1.92 -15.41 28.34
N VAL A 381 -0.86 -16.13 28.70
CA VAL A 381 0.49 -15.89 28.17
C VAL A 381 0.76 -16.90 27.06
N PHE A 382 0.99 -16.43 25.84
CA PHE A 382 1.41 -17.27 24.71
C PHE A 382 2.93 -17.22 24.54
N PHE A 383 3.52 -18.31 24.07
CA PHE A 383 4.96 -18.47 23.90
C PHE A 383 5.30 -19.04 22.52
N ALA A 384 6.40 -18.55 21.95
CA ALA A 384 7.10 -19.15 20.83
C ALA A 384 8.55 -19.43 21.25
N ALA A 385 9.06 -20.60 20.88
CA ALA A 385 10.42 -21.03 21.17
C ALA A 385 11.04 -21.73 19.97
N GLY A 386 12.31 -21.45 19.70
CA GLY A 386 13.04 -22.02 18.57
C GLY A 386 14.02 -21.02 17.98
N GLU A 387 14.03 -20.94 16.65
CA GLU A 387 14.83 -19.97 15.89
C GLU A 387 14.25 -18.55 16.07
N VAL A 388 15.13 -17.54 16.16
CA VAL A 388 14.79 -16.17 16.60
C VAL A 388 13.81 -15.50 15.63
N ARG A 389 14.10 -15.49 14.33
CA ARG A 389 13.32 -14.79 13.29
C ARG A 389 11.91 -15.35 13.20
N SER A 390 11.78 -16.66 13.05
CA SER A 390 10.50 -17.36 12.95
C SER A 390 9.67 -17.26 14.23
N SER A 391 10.29 -17.33 15.41
CA SER A 391 9.59 -17.19 16.69
C SER A 391 9.09 -15.76 16.91
N ARG A 392 9.90 -14.74 16.61
CA ARG A 392 9.48 -13.34 16.65
C ARG A 392 8.36 -13.05 15.66
N ALA A 393 8.46 -13.53 14.42
CA ALA A 393 7.42 -13.37 13.41
C ALA A 393 6.08 -14.00 13.86
N LEU A 394 6.12 -15.19 14.48
CA LEU A 394 4.91 -15.83 15.02
C LEU A 394 4.29 -14.99 16.15
N LEU A 395 5.09 -14.48 17.08
CA LEU A 395 4.62 -13.64 18.19
C LEU A 395 4.12 -12.28 17.72
N GLY A 396 4.75 -11.69 16.70
CA GLY A 396 4.30 -10.46 16.03
C GLY A 396 2.97 -10.66 15.30
N ALA A 397 2.73 -11.82 14.71
CA ALA A 397 1.40 -12.16 14.20
C ALA A 397 0.39 -12.39 15.34
N ALA A 398 0.82 -12.99 16.46
CA ALA A 398 -0.05 -13.28 17.59
C ALA A 398 -0.50 -11.99 18.30
N ARG A 399 0.38 -10.99 18.47
CA ARG A 399 0.00 -9.70 19.06
C ARG A 399 -1.11 -9.01 18.26
N ALA A 400 -1.02 -9.02 16.93
CA ALA A 400 -2.02 -8.41 16.07
C ALA A 400 -3.36 -9.15 16.13
N GLU A 401 -3.33 -10.48 16.20
CA GLU A 401 -4.54 -11.29 16.37
C GLU A 401 -5.17 -11.09 17.77
N ILE A 402 -4.35 -10.98 18.82
CA ILE A 402 -4.81 -10.63 20.18
C ILE A 402 -5.48 -9.27 20.18
N ALA A 403 -4.83 -8.25 19.60
CA ALA A 403 -5.37 -6.89 19.55
C ALA A 403 -6.74 -6.83 18.88
N ARG A 404 -6.90 -7.56 17.77
CA ARG A 404 -8.20 -7.67 17.08
C ARG A 404 -9.26 -8.39 17.94
N LYS A 405 -8.91 -9.53 18.53
CA LYS A 405 -9.85 -10.32 19.36
C LYS A 405 -10.27 -9.61 20.64
N CYS A 406 -9.37 -8.82 21.23
CA CYS A 406 -9.60 -8.08 22.47
C CYS A 406 -10.09 -6.64 22.23
N GLY A 407 -10.25 -6.19 20.97
CA GLY A 407 -10.69 -4.83 20.65
C GLY A 407 -9.73 -3.75 21.13
N LEU A 408 -8.42 -4.01 21.09
CA LEU A 408 -7.38 -3.09 21.59
C LEU A 408 -6.96 -2.02 20.57
N ILE A 409 -7.49 -2.07 19.35
CA ILE A 409 -7.14 -1.17 18.26
C ILE A 409 -8.15 -0.03 18.22
N ASP A 410 -7.70 1.20 18.44
CA ASP A 410 -8.49 2.38 18.11
C ASP A 410 -8.42 2.61 16.59
N GLU A 411 -9.53 2.35 15.90
CA GLU A 411 -9.63 2.48 14.44
C GLU A 411 -9.53 3.94 13.96
N ASN A 412 -9.64 4.93 14.86
CA ASN A 412 -9.46 6.34 14.52
C ASN A 412 -8.03 6.84 14.82
N ALA A 413 -7.20 6.03 15.47
CA ALA A 413 -5.85 6.42 15.83
C ALA A 413 -4.89 6.32 14.64
N TRP A 414 -3.95 7.27 14.60
CA TRP A 414 -2.84 7.28 13.65
C TRP A 414 -1.53 7.16 14.43
N ALA A 415 -0.83 6.06 14.21
CA ALA A 415 0.45 5.77 14.85
C ALA A 415 1.53 5.64 13.77
N PHE A 416 2.49 6.56 13.81
CA PHE A 416 3.63 6.61 12.90
C PHE A 416 4.93 6.25 13.62
N VAL A 417 5.84 5.59 12.90
CA VAL A 417 7.20 5.33 13.39
C VAL A 417 8.15 5.15 12.22
N TRP A 418 9.34 5.73 12.34
CA TRP A 418 10.46 5.41 11.46
C TRP A 418 11.22 4.20 11.98
N ILE A 419 11.47 3.24 11.09
CA ILE A 419 12.31 2.09 11.33
C ILE A 419 13.65 2.33 10.67
N VAL A 420 14.70 2.39 11.48
CA VAL A 420 16.08 2.71 11.05
C VAL A 420 17.01 1.56 11.40
N ASP A 421 18.25 1.58 10.91
CA ASP A 421 19.30 0.65 11.31
C ASP A 421 18.97 -0.80 10.95
N ALA A 422 18.33 -1.00 9.80
CA ALA A 422 18.10 -2.32 9.22
C ALA A 422 19.45 -2.98 8.85
N PRO A 423 19.54 -4.32 8.85
CA PRO A 423 20.70 -5.03 8.30
C PRO A 423 20.92 -4.66 6.82
N LEU A 424 22.17 -4.59 6.39
CA LEU A 424 22.50 -4.36 4.99
C LEU A 424 22.20 -5.58 4.11
N PHE A 425 22.46 -6.77 4.67
CA PHE A 425 22.26 -8.05 4.00
C PHE A 425 21.37 -8.98 4.83
N GLU A 426 20.66 -9.86 4.15
CA GLU A 426 20.02 -11.02 4.75
C GLU A 426 20.41 -12.31 4.01
N PRO A 427 20.24 -13.49 4.62
CA PRO A 427 20.48 -14.75 3.94
C PRO A 427 19.58 -14.90 2.71
N ALA A 428 20.15 -15.28 1.56
CA ALA A 428 19.39 -15.46 0.32
C ALA A 428 18.29 -16.54 0.43
N ALA A 429 18.51 -17.55 1.25
CA ALA A 429 17.52 -18.58 1.56
C ALA A 429 16.29 -17.99 2.28
N ASP A 430 16.49 -17.00 3.15
CA ASP A 430 15.41 -16.38 3.89
C ASP A 430 14.58 -15.46 2.99
N ALA A 431 15.24 -14.64 2.16
CA ALA A 431 14.56 -13.79 1.17
C ALA A 431 13.72 -14.62 0.19
N THR A 432 14.25 -15.77 -0.25
CA THR A 432 13.49 -16.70 -1.10
C THR A 432 12.28 -17.28 -0.36
N ALA A 433 12.41 -17.57 0.94
CA ALA A 433 11.32 -18.09 1.76
C ALA A 433 10.23 -17.03 2.04
N SER A 434 10.55 -15.73 2.05
CA SER A 434 9.58 -14.63 2.12
C SER A 434 8.89 -14.32 0.79
N GLY A 435 9.35 -14.93 -0.30
CA GLY A 435 8.80 -14.77 -1.65
C GLY A 435 9.48 -13.66 -2.48
N ASP A 436 10.65 -13.18 -2.03
CA ASP A 436 11.45 -12.19 -2.73
C ASP A 436 12.45 -12.87 -3.69
N VAL A 437 12.88 -12.17 -4.73
CA VAL A 437 13.92 -12.69 -5.64
C VAL A 437 15.27 -12.32 -5.07
N ALA A 438 16.02 -13.33 -4.60
CA ALA A 438 17.40 -13.13 -4.17
C ALA A 438 18.23 -12.47 -5.27
N LEU A 439 18.89 -11.36 -4.92
CA LEU A 439 19.73 -10.63 -5.83
C LEU A 439 21.13 -11.26 -5.84
N GLY A 440 21.53 -11.78 -6.99
CA GLY A 440 22.81 -12.46 -7.16
C GLY A 440 22.76 -13.94 -6.83
N HIS A 441 23.92 -14.53 -6.54
CA HIS A 441 24.12 -15.99 -6.51
C HIS A 441 24.87 -16.46 -5.26
N SER A 442 24.87 -15.65 -4.20
CA SER A 442 25.59 -15.94 -2.95
C SER A 442 24.66 -16.37 -1.81
N ALA A 443 25.26 -16.60 -0.63
CA ALA A 443 24.51 -16.83 0.62
C ALA A 443 23.81 -15.55 1.14
N TRP A 444 24.16 -14.37 0.64
CA TRP A 444 23.64 -13.08 1.06
C TRP A 444 22.94 -12.34 -0.08
N THR A 445 21.87 -11.64 0.24
CA THR A 445 21.17 -10.69 -0.64
C THR A 445 20.94 -9.38 0.11
N ALA A 446 20.68 -8.29 -0.60
CA ALA A 446 20.37 -7.00 0.03
C ALA A 446 18.96 -7.01 0.64
N VAL A 447 18.80 -6.38 1.82
CA VAL A 447 17.49 -6.23 2.48
C VAL A 447 16.57 -5.24 1.75
N HIS A 448 17.12 -4.09 1.34
CA HIS A 448 16.37 -3.09 0.58
C HIS A 448 16.66 -3.20 -0.93
N HIS A 449 17.89 -2.86 -1.33
CA HIS A 449 18.40 -3.03 -2.70
C HIS A 449 19.93 -2.88 -2.71
N ALA A 450 20.58 -3.31 -3.80
CA ALA A 450 22.05 -3.34 -3.92
C ALA A 450 22.75 -1.97 -3.88
N PHE A 451 22.02 -0.86 -4.02
CA PHE A 451 22.57 0.50 -4.07
C PHE A 451 22.57 1.23 -2.72
N THR A 452 22.11 0.57 -1.65
CA THR A 452 22.05 1.16 -0.31
C THR A 452 23.45 1.24 0.28
N SER A 453 23.81 2.41 0.81
CA SER A 453 25.08 2.60 1.51
C SER A 453 25.10 1.79 2.81
N PRO A 454 26.21 1.12 3.16
CA PRO A 454 26.46 0.78 4.55
C PRO A 454 26.47 2.05 5.38
N LYS A 455 26.13 1.93 6.67
CA LYS A 455 26.42 2.99 7.63
C LYS A 455 27.93 3.26 7.70
N PRO A 456 28.36 4.49 8.04
CA PRO A 456 29.77 4.83 8.16
C PRO A 456 30.58 3.84 9.02
N GLU A 457 30.01 3.39 10.14
CA GLU A 457 30.63 2.41 11.05
C GLU A 457 30.74 0.99 10.48
N SER A 458 29.97 0.64 9.44
CA SER A 458 30.03 -0.66 8.75
C SER A 458 30.84 -0.63 7.45
N LEU A 459 31.29 0.54 6.99
CA LEU A 459 31.91 0.72 5.67
C LEU A 459 33.17 -0.12 5.45
N ASP A 460 33.95 -0.34 6.50
CA ASP A 460 35.21 -1.08 6.43
C ASP A 460 35.02 -2.59 6.62
N THR A 461 33.89 -3.02 7.18
CA THR A 461 33.69 -4.41 7.63
C THR A 461 32.59 -5.15 6.89
N PHE A 462 31.68 -4.48 6.19
CA PHE A 462 30.47 -5.11 5.63
C PHE A 462 30.72 -6.29 4.68
N ASP A 463 31.88 -6.38 4.06
CA ASP A 463 32.27 -7.48 3.16
C ASP A 463 33.08 -8.58 3.86
N THR A 464 33.47 -8.38 5.12
CA THR A 464 34.14 -9.37 5.97
C THR A 464 33.23 -9.93 7.06
N ASP A 465 32.30 -9.11 7.57
CA ASP A 465 31.23 -9.46 8.51
C ASP A 465 29.88 -8.92 8.01
N PRO A 466 29.32 -9.51 6.93
CA PRO A 466 28.07 -9.04 6.32
C PRO A 466 26.86 -9.17 7.24
N GLY A 467 26.87 -10.08 8.20
CA GLY A 467 25.74 -10.32 9.11
C GLY A 467 25.53 -9.20 10.14
N SER A 468 26.60 -8.48 10.51
CA SER A 468 26.54 -7.37 11.46
C SER A 468 26.44 -6.00 10.78
N ALA A 469 26.56 -5.95 9.44
CA ALA A 469 26.57 -4.71 8.69
C ALA A 469 25.19 -4.04 8.70
N LEU A 470 25.15 -2.74 9.04
CA LEU A 470 23.92 -1.95 9.04
C LEU A 470 23.79 -1.13 7.77
N ALA A 471 22.57 -1.09 7.23
CA ALA A 471 22.19 -0.24 6.14
C ALA A 471 22.00 1.20 6.63
N TYR A 472 22.37 2.16 5.79
CA TYR A 472 21.99 3.56 5.97
C TYR A 472 20.59 3.81 5.39
N ALA A 473 19.62 3.03 5.87
CA ALA A 473 18.26 2.93 5.35
C ALA A 473 17.20 3.23 6.43
N TYR A 474 16.01 3.59 5.96
CA TYR A 474 14.91 4.05 6.80
C TYR A 474 13.57 3.77 6.12
N ASP A 475 12.62 3.23 6.89
CA ASP A 475 11.25 3.00 6.46
C ASP A 475 10.28 3.76 7.36
N ILE A 476 9.24 4.34 6.78
CA ILE A 476 8.15 4.97 7.52
C ILE A 476 6.94 4.04 7.55
N VAL A 477 6.47 3.78 8.76
CA VAL A 477 5.35 2.89 9.06
C VAL A 477 4.20 3.71 9.61
N CYS A 478 2.98 3.41 9.15
CA CYS A 478 1.73 3.97 9.67
C CYS A 478 0.76 2.83 9.96
N ASN A 479 0.30 2.70 11.20
CA ASN A 479 -0.69 1.70 11.62
C ASN A 479 -0.32 0.25 11.21
N GLY A 480 0.96 -0.12 11.29
CA GLY A 480 1.46 -1.45 10.89
C GLY A 480 1.64 -1.64 9.39
N HIS A 481 1.45 -0.60 8.59
CA HIS A 481 1.73 -0.60 7.15
C HIS A 481 3.00 0.19 6.87
N GLU A 482 3.95 -0.44 6.19
CA GLU A 482 5.03 0.29 5.51
C GLU A 482 4.40 1.18 4.42
N ILE A 483 4.58 2.49 4.54
CA ILE A 483 4.02 3.49 3.60
C ILE A 483 5.10 4.17 2.76
N GLY A 484 6.38 4.00 3.11
CA GLY A 484 7.52 4.44 2.31
C GLY A 484 8.83 3.92 2.87
N GLY A 485 9.84 3.87 2.02
CA GLY A 485 11.16 3.34 2.35
C GLY A 485 12.26 3.96 1.48
N GLY A 486 13.44 4.11 2.05
CA GLY A 486 14.53 4.87 1.45
C GLY A 486 15.89 4.53 2.04
N SER A 487 16.93 5.06 1.41
CA SER A 487 18.30 4.94 1.93
C SER A 487 19.21 6.01 1.37
N ILE A 488 20.33 6.24 2.07
CA ILE A 488 21.49 6.91 1.51
C ILE A 488 22.16 5.95 0.52
N ARG A 489 22.57 6.46 -0.64
CA ARG A 489 23.09 5.64 -1.74
C ARG A 489 24.60 5.53 -1.70
N ILE A 490 25.08 4.42 -2.25
CA ILE A 490 26.48 4.29 -2.64
C ILE A 490 26.72 5.19 -3.84
N HIS A 491 27.66 6.13 -3.71
CA HIS A 491 28.10 7.00 -4.82
C HIS A 491 29.54 6.69 -5.27
N ARG A 492 30.19 5.73 -4.62
CA ARG A 492 31.58 5.32 -4.86
C ARG A 492 31.64 3.96 -5.55
N ARG A 493 32.32 3.90 -6.70
CA ARG A 493 32.47 2.67 -7.50
C ARG A 493 33.07 1.50 -6.70
N ASP A 494 34.13 1.75 -5.94
CA ASP A 494 34.82 0.71 -5.16
C ASP A 494 33.94 0.10 -4.07
N VAL A 495 33.09 0.90 -3.44
CA VAL A 495 32.12 0.43 -2.45
C VAL A 495 31.01 -0.38 -3.12
N GLN A 496 30.51 0.09 -4.26
CA GLN A 496 29.44 -0.62 -5.00
C GLN A 496 29.91 -1.99 -5.51
N GLU A 497 31.14 -2.07 -6.01
CA GLU A 497 31.76 -3.34 -6.45
C GLU A 497 31.96 -4.31 -5.28
N ARG A 498 32.31 -3.83 -4.08
CA ARG A 498 32.39 -4.67 -2.86
C ARG A 498 31.02 -5.23 -2.47
N VAL A 499 29.95 -4.42 -2.53
CA VAL A 499 28.58 -4.90 -2.27
C VAL A 499 28.16 -5.98 -3.28
N PHE A 500 28.40 -5.76 -4.57
CA PHE A 500 28.14 -6.78 -5.60
C PHE A 500 28.91 -8.07 -5.34
N LYS A 501 30.18 -7.98 -4.93
CA LYS A 501 30.99 -9.16 -4.57
C LYS A 501 30.38 -9.95 -3.42
N VAL A 502 29.88 -9.29 -2.37
CA VAL A 502 29.18 -9.97 -1.25
C VAL A 502 27.97 -10.73 -1.75
N MET A 503 27.23 -10.16 -2.70
CA MET A 503 26.05 -10.76 -3.34
C MET A 503 26.39 -11.84 -4.38
N GLY A 504 27.68 -12.08 -4.65
CA GLY A 504 28.14 -13.07 -5.63
C GLY A 504 28.07 -12.61 -7.08
N ILE A 505 27.95 -11.31 -7.31
CA ILE A 505 27.97 -10.69 -8.65
C ILE A 505 29.42 -10.32 -8.96
N GLY A 506 30.00 -10.97 -9.98
CA GLY A 506 31.38 -10.73 -10.41
C GLY A 506 31.55 -9.41 -11.16
N HIS A 507 32.80 -9.01 -11.42
CA HIS A 507 33.10 -7.75 -12.14
C HIS A 507 32.46 -7.70 -13.53
N ASP A 508 32.62 -8.74 -14.34
CA ASP A 508 32.08 -8.78 -15.71
C ASP A 508 30.55 -8.71 -15.71
N GLU A 509 29.90 -9.41 -14.78
CA GLU A 509 28.45 -9.40 -14.62
C GLU A 509 27.95 -8.03 -14.13
N ALA A 510 28.65 -7.41 -13.18
CA ALA A 510 28.34 -6.07 -12.70
C ALA A 510 28.49 -5.02 -13.81
N GLN A 511 29.57 -5.10 -14.61
CA GLN A 511 29.77 -4.22 -15.76
C GLN A 511 28.73 -4.48 -16.85
N GLU A 512 28.39 -5.73 -17.12
CA GLU A 512 27.34 -6.07 -18.07
C GLU A 512 26.02 -5.46 -17.63
N LYS A 513 25.54 -5.71 -16.41
CA LYS A 513 24.21 -5.31 -15.94
C LYS A 513 24.12 -3.84 -15.56
N PHE A 514 25.12 -3.33 -14.84
CA PHE A 514 25.13 -2.02 -14.18
C PHE A 514 26.28 -1.09 -14.62
N GLY A 515 27.02 -1.45 -15.67
CA GLY A 515 28.18 -0.67 -16.13
C GLY A 515 27.86 0.80 -16.39
N PHE A 516 26.68 1.11 -16.93
CA PHE A 516 26.26 2.49 -17.14
C PHE A 516 26.16 3.32 -15.85
N LEU A 517 25.79 2.70 -14.72
CA LEU A 517 25.75 3.36 -13.41
C LEU A 517 27.16 3.46 -12.82
N LEU A 518 27.93 2.37 -12.87
CA LEU A 518 29.31 2.33 -12.35
C LEU A 518 30.22 3.32 -13.08
N ASP A 519 30.04 3.47 -14.40
CA ASP A 519 30.77 4.41 -15.21
C ASP A 519 30.32 5.84 -14.91
N ALA A 520 29.02 6.08 -14.68
CA ALA A 520 28.52 7.38 -14.24
C ALA A 520 29.15 7.83 -12.90
N PHE A 521 29.36 6.91 -11.95
CA PHE A 521 30.02 7.22 -10.68
C PHE A 521 31.47 7.70 -10.84
N ALA A 522 32.14 7.34 -11.93
CA ALA A 522 33.51 7.80 -12.20
C ALA A 522 33.60 9.30 -12.57
N PHE A 523 32.47 9.94 -12.88
CA PHE A 523 32.42 11.35 -13.31
C PHE A 523 31.96 12.31 -12.20
N GLY A 524 32.24 11.97 -10.94
CA GLY A 524 31.98 12.85 -9.80
C GLY A 524 30.55 12.77 -9.27
N ALA A 525 30.05 11.55 -9.03
CA ALA A 525 28.75 11.36 -8.40
C ALA A 525 28.71 11.97 -6.98
N PRO A 526 27.73 12.81 -6.65
CA PRO A 526 27.62 13.40 -5.31
C PRO A 526 27.13 12.36 -4.29
N PRO A 527 27.38 12.56 -2.98
CA PRO A 527 26.59 11.90 -1.95
C PRO A 527 25.12 12.19 -2.19
N HIS A 528 24.28 11.16 -2.18
CA HIS A 528 22.85 11.31 -2.44
C HIS A 528 22.04 10.25 -1.68
N GLY A 529 20.77 10.55 -1.48
CA GLY A 529 19.82 9.68 -0.79
C GLY A 529 18.40 10.04 -1.18
N GLY A 530 17.47 9.12 -0.90
CA GLY A 530 16.09 9.35 -1.28
C GLY A 530 15.15 8.31 -0.71
N ILE A 531 13.87 8.54 -0.97
CA ILE A 531 12.75 7.75 -0.44
C ILE A 531 11.70 7.55 -1.53
N ALA A 532 10.99 6.44 -1.46
CA ALA A 532 9.80 6.19 -2.27
C ALA A 532 8.61 5.88 -1.36
N PHE A 533 7.47 6.50 -1.62
CA PHE A 533 6.23 6.22 -0.90
C PHE A 533 5.30 5.31 -1.71
N GLY A 534 4.70 4.33 -1.04
CA GLY A 534 3.63 3.50 -1.58
C GLY A 534 2.35 4.33 -1.74
N TRP A 535 2.20 5.00 -2.88
CA TRP A 535 1.19 6.05 -3.07
C TRP A 535 -0.25 5.53 -3.01
N ASP A 536 -0.46 4.33 -3.55
CA ASP A 536 -1.73 3.62 -3.47
C ASP A 536 -2.10 3.29 -2.01
N ARG A 537 -1.11 2.92 -1.20
CA ARG A 537 -1.33 2.56 0.20
C ARG A 537 -1.64 3.76 1.07
N ILE A 538 -0.89 4.86 0.92
CA ILE A 538 -1.18 6.12 1.60
C ILE A 538 -2.60 6.59 1.26
N THR A 539 -2.97 6.55 -0.01
CA THR A 539 -4.32 6.98 -0.43
C THR A 539 -5.40 6.08 0.17
N ALA A 540 -5.18 4.76 0.24
CA ALA A 540 -6.11 3.82 0.85
C ALA A 540 -6.31 4.10 2.35
N LEU A 541 -5.22 4.35 3.08
CA LEU A 541 -5.26 4.74 4.49
C LEU A 541 -6.04 6.05 4.67
N LEU A 542 -5.73 7.10 3.92
CA LEU A 542 -6.43 8.39 3.99
C LEU A 542 -7.92 8.28 3.64
N ALA A 543 -8.28 7.39 2.71
CA ALA A 543 -9.67 7.13 2.33
C ALA A 543 -10.41 6.20 3.32
N GLY A 544 -9.71 5.59 4.28
CA GLY A 544 -10.29 4.62 5.22
C GLY A 544 -10.77 3.34 4.55
N VAL A 545 -10.03 2.82 3.56
CA VAL A 545 -10.37 1.58 2.83
C VAL A 545 -9.27 0.53 2.95
N ASP A 546 -9.68 -0.73 3.08
CA ASP A 546 -8.74 -1.85 3.29
C ASP A 546 -7.94 -2.24 2.04
N SER A 547 -8.51 -2.02 0.84
CA SER A 547 -7.88 -2.42 -0.42
C SER A 547 -7.43 -1.21 -1.23
N ILE A 548 -6.20 -1.28 -1.73
CA ILE A 548 -5.67 -0.29 -2.68
C ILE A 548 -6.47 -0.24 -4.00
N ARG A 549 -7.24 -1.28 -4.32
CA ARG A 549 -8.12 -1.31 -5.51
C ARG A 549 -9.17 -0.20 -5.46
N ASP A 550 -9.60 0.20 -4.27
CA ASP A 550 -10.65 1.21 -4.12
C ASP A 550 -10.15 2.64 -4.38
N VAL A 551 -8.84 2.85 -4.37
CA VAL A 551 -8.19 4.13 -4.68
C VAL A 551 -7.50 4.14 -6.05
N ILE A 552 -7.68 3.08 -6.84
CA ILE A 552 -7.21 2.99 -8.23
C ILE A 552 -8.45 3.07 -9.14
N ALA A 553 -8.37 3.84 -10.23
CA ALA A 553 -9.52 4.03 -11.10
C ALA A 553 -9.99 2.71 -11.74
N PHE A 554 -9.04 1.94 -12.31
CA PHE A 554 -9.28 0.68 -13.01
C PHE A 554 -8.26 -0.39 -12.55
N PRO A 555 -8.42 -0.94 -11.34
CA PRO A 555 -7.48 -1.91 -10.79
C PRO A 555 -7.65 -3.29 -11.44
N LYS A 556 -6.61 -4.13 -11.29
CA LYS A 556 -6.68 -5.57 -11.59
C LYS A 556 -7.21 -6.34 -10.37
N SER A 557 -7.95 -7.41 -10.63
CA SER A 557 -8.35 -8.39 -9.61
C SER A 557 -7.19 -9.33 -9.27
N GLY A 558 -7.45 -10.34 -8.42
CA GLY A 558 -6.48 -11.43 -8.21
C GLY A 558 -6.06 -12.08 -9.52
N GLY A 559 -4.78 -12.45 -9.64
CA GLY A 559 -4.20 -13.05 -10.86
C GLY A 559 -3.88 -12.06 -11.98
N GLY A 560 -3.95 -10.74 -11.74
CA GLY A 560 -3.62 -9.72 -12.75
C GLY A 560 -4.67 -9.52 -13.83
N VAL A 561 -5.88 -10.06 -13.62
CA VAL A 561 -7.00 -9.97 -14.56
C VAL A 561 -7.65 -8.60 -14.46
N ASP A 562 -8.07 -8.06 -15.60
CA ASP A 562 -8.93 -6.90 -15.71
C ASP A 562 -10.34 -7.35 -16.09
N PRO A 563 -11.29 -7.46 -15.14
CA PRO A 563 -12.65 -7.83 -15.47
C PRO A 563 -13.32 -6.85 -16.42
N LEU A 564 -12.97 -5.56 -16.38
CA LEU A 564 -13.61 -4.55 -17.22
C LEU A 564 -13.32 -4.78 -18.71
N THR A 565 -12.05 -4.99 -19.05
CA THR A 565 -11.60 -5.12 -20.44
C THR A 565 -11.31 -6.57 -20.86
N ASP A 566 -11.51 -7.52 -19.95
CA ASP A 566 -11.18 -8.94 -20.10
C ASP A 566 -9.69 -9.21 -20.39
N ALA A 567 -8.79 -8.32 -19.93
CA ALA A 567 -7.34 -8.47 -20.11
C ALA A 567 -6.71 -9.36 -19.02
N PRO A 568 -5.57 -10.03 -19.29
CA PRO A 568 -4.89 -10.13 -20.59
C PRO A 568 -5.62 -11.06 -21.58
N THR A 569 -5.45 -10.82 -22.89
CA THR A 569 -6.05 -11.62 -23.97
C THR A 569 -4.99 -12.19 -24.92
N PRO A 570 -5.30 -13.27 -25.66
CA PRO A 570 -4.44 -13.72 -26.75
C PRO A 570 -4.29 -12.63 -27.82
N ILE A 571 -3.07 -12.46 -28.34
CA ILE A 571 -2.81 -11.62 -29.51
C ILE A 571 -3.03 -12.39 -30.82
N THR A 572 -3.22 -11.66 -31.92
CA THR A 572 -3.37 -12.29 -33.24
C THR A 572 -2.06 -12.94 -33.71
N PRO A 573 -2.11 -13.96 -34.58
CA PRO A 573 -0.91 -14.55 -35.17
C PRO A 573 -0.04 -13.55 -35.93
N GLN A 574 -0.63 -12.51 -36.51
CA GLN A 574 0.10 -11.44 -37.18
C GLN A 574 0.94 -10.64 -36.18
N GLN A 575 0.33 -10.15 -35.10
CA GLN A 575 1.04 -9.40 -34.05
C GLN A 575 2.17 -10.23 -33.44
N ARG A 576 1.93 -11.54 -33.20
CA ARG A 576 2.95 -12.44 -32.64
C ARG A 576 4.18 -12.55 -33.55
N ARG A 577 3.99 -12.68 -34.87
CA ARG A 577 5.09 -12.72 -35.84
C ARG A 577 5.83 -11.39 -35.89
N GLU A 578 5.11 -10.28 -35.95
CA GLU A 578 5.71 -8.94 -36.01
C GLU A 578 6.51 -8.61 -34.74
N ALA A 579 6.03 -9.04 -33.56
CA ALA A 579 6.73 -8.86 -32.29
C ALA A 579 8.05 -9.65 -32.20
N GLY A 580 8.30 -10.60 -33.11
CA GLY A 580 9.53 -11.38 -33.14
C GLY A 580 9.67 -12.39 -32.00
N LEU A 581 8.56 -12.79 -31.36
CA LEU A 581 8.56 -13.69 -30.19
C LEU A 581 9.06 -15.11 -30.50
N ASP A 582 8.79 -15.61 -31.72
CA ASP A 582 9.13 -16.98 -32.13
C ASP A 582 10.39 -17.03 -33.02
N VAL A 583 11.19 -15.95 -33.05
CA VAL A 583 12.40 -15.85 -33.88
C VAL A 583 13.52 -16.67 -33.25
N VAL A 584 14.12 -17.59 -34.04
CA VAL A 584 15.34 -18.29 -33.65
C VAL A 584 16.53 -17.42 -34.04
N LEU A 585 17.37 -17.07 -33.07
CA LEU A 585 18.61 -16.32 -33.33
C LEU A 585 19.76 -17.27 -33.63
N GLY A 586 20.60 -16.89 -34.60
CA GLY A 586 21.86 -17.57 -34.92
C GLY A 586 22.95 -17.20 -33.92
N ALA A 587 24.12 -17.85 -34.05
CA ALA A 587 25.27 -17.57 -33.19
C ALA A 587 25.79 -16.12 -33.30
N ASP A 588 25.43 -15.40 -34.37
CA ASP A 588 25.73 -13.99 -34.60
C ASP A 588 24.64 -13.04 -34.07
N GLY A 589 23.62 -13.57 -33.38
CA GLY A 589 22.50 -12.81 -32.83
C GLY A 589 21.50 -12.32 -33.88
N LYS A 590 21.57 -12.81 -35.13
CA LYS A 590 20.61 -12.44 -36.19
C LYS A 590 19.52 -13.49 -36.36
N PRO A 591 18.31 -13.11 -36.84
CA PRO A 591 17.25 -14.07 -37.15
C PRO A 591 17.72 -15.13 -38.16
N VAL A 592 17.55 -16.41 -37.82
CA VAL A 592 17.72 -17.53 -38.76
C VAL A 592 16.38 -17.75 -39.45
N GLU A 593 16.32 -17.62 -40.77
CA GLU A 593 15.14 -18.06 -41.52
C GLU A 593 14.94 -19.55 -41.30
N LYS A 594 13.82 -19.94 -40.68
CA LYS A 594 13.35 -21.32 -40.74
C LYS A 594 13.08 -21.64 -42.21
N LYS A 595 13.96 -22.42 -42.85
CA LYS A 595 13.61 -23.12 -44.09
C LYS A 595 12.41 -24.02 -43.78
N SER A 596 11.31 -23.79 -44.48
CA SER A 596 10.02 -24.47 -44.35
C SER A 596 10.12 -25.97 -44.47
#